data_AF-A0A9D7UB08-F1
#
_entry.id   AF-A0A9D7UB08-F1
#
_cell.length_a   1.000
_cell.length_b   1.000
_cell.length_c   1.000
_cell.angle_alpha   90.00
_cell.angle_beta   90.00
_cell.angle_gamma   90.00
#
_symmetry.space_group_name_H-M   'P 1'
#
loop_
_entity.id
_entity.type
_entity.pdbx_description
1 polymer ?
#
loop_
_entity_poly.entity_id
_entity_poly.type
_entity_poly.pdbx_seq_one_letter_code
_entity_poly.pdbx_strand_id
1 'polypeptide(L)'
;MRHKDTADLVIGTIRLFHVPDIYPDDMKLMHWAYRTLRRTMGTMQMDLLTPPNVTNDLMKDGIQLDESYEKSYADVFVIKDWLSDPQDPSKLVDELSDILFPVAILPEQRQALIDIVLEGQPSTAWSTAWAQWEGAPDDEALRAVVESRLRNLLKFMLAMAENQVC
;
A
#
# COMPACT_ATOMS: atom_id res chain seq x y z
N MET A 1 -10.44 -16.75 -6.35
CA MET A 1 -11.32 -15.59 -6.03
C MET A 1 -12.17 -15.33 -7.26
N ARG A 2 -13.51 -15.39 -7.17
CA ARG A 2 -14.41 -15.20 -8.33
C ARG A 2 -14.48 -13.70 -8.63
N HIS A 3 -14.03 -13.29 -9.81
CA HIS A 3 -14.19 -11.92 -10.30
C HIS A 3 -15.68 -11.56 -10.25
N LYS A 4 -16.07 -10.61 -9.41
CA LYS A 4 -17.45 -10.12 -9.40
C LYS A 4 -17.60 -9.27 -10.66
N ASP A 5 -18.64 -9.56 -11.43
CA ASP A 5 -18.99 -8.74 -12.59
C ASP A 5 -19.55 -7.40 -12.08
N THR A 6 -19.37 -6.34 -12.87
CA THR A 6 -19.90 -5.00 -12.60
C THR A 6 -21.40 -5.02 -12.28
N ALA A 7 -22.15 -5.92 -12.91
CA ALA A 7 -23.56 -6.14 -12.65
C ALA A 7 -23.83 -6.64 -11.21
N ASP A 8 -23.01 -7.53 -10.66
CA ASP A 8 -23.21 -8.10 -9.32
C ASP A 8 -23.01 -7.06 -8.21
N LEU A 9 -22.11 -6.08 -8.43
CA LEU A 9 -21.85 -5.00 -7.48
C LEU A 9 -22.98 -3.98 -7.45
N VAL A 10 -23.52 -3.63 -8.62
CA VAL A 10 -24.68 -2.74 -8.77
C VAL A 10 -25.94 -3.40 -8.19
N ILE A 11 -26.14 -4.69 -8.46
CA ILE A 11 -27.26 -5.45 -7.90
C ILE A 11 -27.12 -5.59 -6.37
N GLY A 12 -25.90 -5.80 -5.86
CA GLY A 12 -25.64 -5.90 -4.43
C GLY A 12 -25.93 -4.61 -3.66
N THR A 13 -25.59 -3.45 -4.23
CA THR A 13 -25.89 -2.15 -3.63
C THR A 13 -27.38 -1.82 -3.64
N ILE A 14 -28.10 -2.16 -4.71
CA ILE A 14 -29.57 -1.97 -4.77
C ILE A 14 -30.28 -2.81 -3.70
N ARG A 15 -29.77 -4.01 -3.37
CA ARG A 15 -30.34 -4.91 -2.35
C ARG A 15 -30.19 -4.40 -0.90
N LEU A 16 -29.30 -3.44 -0.64
CA LEU A 16 -29.13 -2.85 0.69
C LEU A 16 -30.22 -1.82 1.02
N PHE A 17 -30.98 -1.35 0.02
CA PHE A 17 -32.08 -0.42 0.22
C PHE A 17 -33.41 -1.16 0.38
N HIS A 18 -34.14 -0.86 1.44
CA HIS A 18 -35.50 -1.37 1.61
C HIS A 18 -36.41 -0.74 0.53
N VAL A 19 -37.29 -1.52 -0.09
CA VAL A 19 -38.17 -1.10 -1.21
C VAL A 19 -38.89 0.26 -1.02
N PRO A 20 -39.38 0.66 0.19
CA PRO A 20 -39.96 1.98 0.40
C PRO A 20 -38.98 3.16 0.32
N ASP A 21 -37.66 2.93 0.46
CA ASP A 21 -36.62 3.98 0.34
C ASP A 21 -36.13 4.18 -1.10
N ILE A 22 -36.47 3.25 -2.00
CA ILE A 22 -36.14 3.33 -3.44
C ILE A 22 -37.18 4.17 -4.19
N TYR A 23 -38.42 4.21 -3.70
CA TYR A 23 -39.52 4.99 -4.25
C TYR A 23 -40.25 5.83 -3.19
N PRO A 24 -39.58 6.77 -2.49
CA PRO A 24 -40.25 7.66 -1.56
C PRO A 24 -41.21 8.60 -2.32
N ASP A 25 -42.42 8.75 -1.78
CA ASP A 25 -43.43 9.68 -2.34
C ASP A 25 -42.99 11.16 -2.23
N ASP A 26 -42.03 11.46 -1.35
CA ASP A 26 -41.45 12.79 -1.19
C ASP A 26 -40.30 13.05 -2.18
N MET A 27 -40.50 14.04 -3.04
CA MET A 27 -39.54 14.48 -4.05
C MET A 27 -38.18 14.92 -3.47
N LYS A 28 -38.13 15.37 -2.21
CA LYS A 28 -36.86 15.72 -1.52
C LYS A 28 -36.07 14.47 -1.11
N LEU A 29 -36.75 13.44 -0.61
CA LEU A 29 -36.14 12.16 -0.26
C LEU A 29 -35.62 11.45 -1.52
N MET A 30 -36.40 11.47 -2.61
CA MET A 30 -35.95 11.00 -3.92
C MET A 30 -34.65 11.67 -4.36
N HIS A 31 -34.62 13.01 -4.33
CA HIS A 31 -33.45 13.76 -4.78
C HIS A 31 -32.22 13.55 -3.87
N TRP A 32 -32.42 13.25 -2.59
CA TRP A 32 -31.35 12.83 -1.69
C TRP A 32 -30.84 11.43 -2.06
N ALA A 33 -31.74 10.45 -2.21
CA ALA A 33 -31.40 9.06 -2.54
C ALA A 33 -30.61 8.96 -3.85
N TYR A 34 -31.07 9.62 -4.92
CA TYR A 34 -30.36 9.67 -6.21
C TYR A 34 -28.97 10.31 -6.11
N ARG A 35 -28.81 11.34 -5.27
CA ARG A 35 -27.49 11.98 -5.06
C ARG A 35 -26.54 11.06 -4.29
N THR A 36 -27.04 10.33 -3.30
CA THR A 36 -26.24 9.36 -2.54
C THR A 36 -25.84 8.16 -3.41
N LEU A 37 -26.77 7.61 -4.19
CA LEU A 37 -26.49 6.53 -5.14
C LEU A 37 -25.46 6.96 -6.19
N ARG A 38 -25.62 8.15 -6.78
CA ARG A 38 -24.64 8.65 -7.75
C ARG A 38 -23.25 8.84 -7.15
N ARG A 39 -23.16 9.30 -5.90
CA ARG A 39 -21.88 9.43 -5.19
C ARG A 39 -21.23 8.08 -4.93
N THR A 40 -22.00 7.13 -4.39
CA THR A 40 -21.50 5.79 -4.07
C THR A 40 -21.12 5.00 -5.33
N MET A 41 -21.91 5.09 -6.40
CA MET A 41 -21.54 4.53 -7.70
C MET A 41 -20.29 5.19 -8.27
N GLY A 42 -20.12 6.50 -8.08
CA GLY A 42 -18.92 7.23 -8.49
C GLY A 42 -17.67 6.77 -7.74
N THR A 43 -17.75 6.52 -6.43
CA THR A 43 -16.62 5.97 -5.66
C THR A 43 -16.33 4.52 -6.03
N MET A 44 -17.35 3.68 -6.20
CA MET A 44 -17.17 2.29 -6.64
C MET A 44 -16.59 2.19 -8.04
N GLN A 45 -17.00 3.07 -8.96
CA GLN A 45 -16.42 3.14 -10.29
C GLN A 45 -14.95 3.58 -10.25
N MET A 46 -14.58 4.49 -9.34
CA MET A 46 -13.17 4.84 -9.12
C MET A 46 -12.39 3.64 -8.58
N ASP A 47 -12.90 2.96 -7.56
CA ASP A 47 -12.25 1.78 -6.96
C ASP A 47 -12.09 0.62 -7.95
N LEU A 48 -13.03 0.46 -8.89
CA LEU A 48 -12.97 -0.56 -9.94
C LEU A 48 -12.04 -0.22 -11.10
N LEU A 49 -11.82 1.07 -11.37
CA LEU A 49 -10.95 1.54 -12.45
C LEU A 49 -9.53 1.80 -11.99
N THR A 50 -9.31 1.99 -10.69
CA THR A 50 -7.97 2.01 -10.12
C THR A 50 -7.44 0.58 -10.06
N PRO A 51 -6.19 0.32 -10.51
CA PRO A 51 -5.52 -0.92 -10.15
C PRO A 51 -5.54 -1.06 -8.61
N PRO A 52 -5.66 -2.29 -8.08
CA PRO A 52 -5.64 -2.50 -6.64
C PRO A 52 -4.46 -1.75 -6.02
N ASN A 53 -4.65 -1.13 -4.86
CA ASN A 53 -3.61 -0.47 -4.10
C ASN A 53 -3.27 -1.29 -2.84
N VAL A 54 -3.52 -2.61 -2.88
CA VAL A 54 -3.49 -3.49 -1.71
C VAL A 54 -2.12 -3.44 -1.04
N THR A 55 -1.08 -3.27 -1.86
CA THR A 55 0.29 -3.01 -1.41
C THR A 55 0.41 -1.80 -0.48
N ASN A 56 -0.19 -0.68 -0.87
CA ASN A 56 -0.12 0.56 -0.11
C ASN A 56 -0.90 0.45 1.21
N ASP A 57 -2.03 -0.25 1.15
CA ASP A 57 -2.86 -0.54 2.31
C ASP A 57 -2.14 -1.44 3.31
N LEU A 58 -1.35 -2.41 2.85
CA LEU A 58 -0.58 -3.32 3.71
C LEU A 58 0.67 -2.68 4.32
N MET A 59 1.32 -1.78 3.58
CA MET A 59 2.60 -1.19 3.98
C MET A 59 2.46 0.09 4.81
N LYS A 60 1.47 0.95 4.50
CA LYS A 60 1.36 2.29 5.08
C LYS A 60 -0.01 2.62 5.67
N ASP A 61 -1.10 2.28 4.99
CA ASP A 61 -2.43 2.72 5.45
C ASP A 61 -3.02 1.78 6.52
N GLY A 62 -2.48 0.56 6.62
CA GLY A 62 -2.81 -0.49 7.58
C GLY A 62 -4.15 -1.14 7.24
N ILE A 63 -4.22 -2.47 7.28
CA ILE A 63 -5.51 -3.16 7.11
C ILE A 63 -6.21 -3.18 8.46
N GLN A 64 -7.40 -2.59 8.50
CA GLN A 64 -8.31 -2.64 9.62
C GLN A 64 -9.49 -3.54 9.27
N LEU A 65 -9.64 -4.64 10.02
CA LEU A 65 -10.69 -5.63 9.76
C LEU A 65 -12.08 -5.15 10.22
N ASP A 66 -12.12 -4.33 11.28
CA ASP A 66 -13.32 -3.71 11.86
C ASP A 66 -12.93 -2.51 12.75
N GLU A 67 -13.87 -1.61 13.04
CA GLU A 67 -13.67 -0.36 13.80
C GLU A 67 -13.08 -0.60 15.21
N SER A 68 -13.25 -1.80 15.76
CA SER A 68 -12.73 -2.20 17.08
C SER A 68 -11.28 -2.71 17.06
N TYR A 69 -10.69 -3.00 15.90
CA TYR A 69 -9.32 -3.53 15.81
C TYR A 69 -8.32 -2.44 15.48
N GLU A 70 -7.12 -2.53 16.08
CA GLU A 70 -5.99 -1.69 15.69
C GLU A 70 -5.54 -2.03 14.26
N LYS A 71 -4.98 -1.02 13.59
CA LYS A 71 -4.45 -1.18 12.24
C LYS A 71 -3.26 -2.14 12.26
N SER A 72 -3.38 -3.21 11.48
CA SER A 72 -2.29 -4.16 11.31
C SER A 72 -1.42 -3.77 10.12
N TYR A 73 -0.09 -3.83 10.31
CA TYR A 73 0.91 -3.50 9.31
C TYR A 73 1.75 -4.72 8.98
N ALA A 74 2.28 -4.80 7.75
CA ALA A 74 3.30 -5.80 7.43
C ALA A 74 4.53 -5.60 8.31
N ASP A 75 5.08 -6.68 8.90
CA ASP A 75 6.40 -6.60 9.53
C ASP A 75 7.47 -6.55 8.46
N VAL A 76 8.20 -5.45 8.41
CA VAL A 76 9.22 -5.19 7.39
C VAL A 76 10.57 -5.77 7.80
N PHE A 77 10.80 -6.04 9.09
CA PHE A 77 12.08 -6.59 9.54
C PHE A 77 12.28 -8.06 9.17
N VAL A 78 11.25 -8.75 8.69
CA VAL A 78 11.36 -10.12 8.16
C VAL A 78 12.32 -10.18 6.96
N ILE A 79 12.46 -9.10 6.19
CA ILE A 79 13.37 -9.06 5.03
C ILE A 79 14.85 -9.22 5.42
N LYS A 80 15.20 -8.99 6.69
CA LYS A 80 16.59 -9.12 7.17
C LYS A 80 17.17 -10.51 6.88
N ASP A 81 16.32 -11.54 6.92
CA ASP A 81 16.73 -12.93 6.74
C ASP A 81 17.01 -13.25 5.25
N TRP A 82 16.65 -12.35 4.34
CA TRP A 82 16.85 -12.48 2.90
C TRP A 82 18.06 -11.69 2.39
N LEU A 83 18.63 -10.83 3.22
CA LEU A 83 19.64 -9.85 2.83
C LEU A 83 21.03 -10.26 3.33
N SER A 84 22.06 -10.06 2.50
CA SER A 84 23.44 -10.36 2.88
C SER A 84 24.10 -9.20 3.64
N ASP A 85 23.82 -7.97 3.22
CA ASP A 85 24.40 -6.75 3.79
C ASP A 85 23.40 -5.57 3.70
N PRO A 86 22.50 -5.44 4.69
CA PRO A 86 21.44 -4.43 4.67
C PRO A 86 21.93 -2.99 4.94
N GLN A 87 23.19 -2.82 5.36
CA GLN A 87 23.77 -1.51 5.64
C GLN A 87 24.10 -0.73 4.35
N ASP A 88 24.30 -1.44 3.24
CA ASP A 88 24.52 -0.83 1.93
C ASP A 88 23.17 -0.64 1.19
N PRO A 89 22.74 0.61 0.95
CA PRO A 89 21.45 0.86 0.30
C PRO A 89 21.44 0.37 -1.16
N SER A 90 22.61 0.28 -1.82
CA SER A 90 22.69 -0.25 -3.18
C SER A 90 22.42 -1.75 -3.20
N LYS A 91 23.07 -2.51 -2.32
CA LYS A 91 22.87 -3.96 -2.22
C LYS A 91 21.47 -4.31 -1.75
N LEU A 92 20.95 -3.54 -0.79
CA LEU A 92 19.56 -3.68 -0.32
C LEU A 92 18.57 -3.63 -1.48
N VAL A 93 18.69 -2.63 -2.36
CA VAL A 93 17.80 -2.48 -3.52
C VAL A 93 18.03 -3.61 -4.53
N ASP A 94 19.28 -3.98 -4.80
CA ASP A 94 19.61 -5.04 -5.76
C ASP A 94 19.04 -6.39 -5.33
N GLU A 95 19.31 -6.82 -4.09
CA GLU A 95 18.83 -8.10 -3.55
C GLU A 95 17.30 -8.14 -3.44
N LEU A 96 16.67 -7.05 -3.01
CA LEU A 96 15.21 -6.98 -2.98
C LEU A 96 14.62 -7.00 -4.40
N SER A 97 15.29 -6.39 -5.38
CA SER A 97 14.81 -6.37 -6.76
C SER A 97 14.88 -7.76 -7.39
N ASP A 98 15.94 -8.52 -7.12
CA ASP A 98 16.10 -9.89 -7.60
C ASP A 98 15.08 -10.86 -6.97
N ILE A 99 14.67 -10.60 -5.72
CA ILE A 99 13.65 -11.41 -5.02
C ILE A 99 12.23 -11.06 -5.49
N LEU A 100 11.92 -9.77 -5.58
CA LEU A 100 10.55 -9.28 -5.81
C LEU A 100 10.19 -9.25 -7.29
N PHE A 101 11.16 -9.03 -8.19
CA PHE A 101 10.90 -8.88 -9.62
C PHE A 101 11.41 -10.09 -10.40
N PRO A 102 10.61 -10.63 -11.34
CA PRO A 102 11.05 -11.70 -12.24
C PRO A 102 12.00 -11.20 -13.34
N VAL A 103 12.08 -9.88 -13.56
CA VAL A 103 12.88 -9.22 -14.59
C VAL A 103 13.79 -8.20 -13.91
N ALA A 104 15.03 -8.10 -14.36
CA ALA A 104 15.99 -7.13 -13.85
C ALA A 104 15.50 -5.70 -14.13
N ILE A 105 15.58 -4.85 -13.09
CA ILE A 105 15.22 -3.44 -13.18
C ILE A 105 16.24 -2.64 -13.99
N LEU A 106 15.79 -1.56 -14.64
CA LEU A 106 16.68 -0.66 -15.36
C LEU A 106 17.57 0.14 -14.38
N PRO A 107 18.78 0.56 -14.80
CA PRO A 107 19.68 1.35 -13.96
C PRO A 107 19.06 2.66 -13.43
N GLU A 108 18.19 3.29 -14.21
CA GLU A 108 17.48 4.52 -13.82
C GLU A 108 16.46 4.26 -12.70
N GLN A 109 15.71 3.16 -12.80
CA GLN A 109 14.74 2.75 -11.77
C GLN A 109 15.46 2.36 -10.48
N ARG A 110 16.58 1.64 -10.61
CA ARG A 110 17.46 1.30 -9.48
C ARG A 110 17.92 2.55 -8.74
N GLN A 111 18.38 3.57 -9.46
CA GLN A 111 18.80 4.82 -8.85
C GLN A 111 17.63 5.52 -8.13
N ALA A 112 16.44 5.54 -8.74
CA ALA A 112 15.25 6.11 -8.11
C ALA A 112 14.87 5.38 -6.80
N LEU A 113 14.98 4.05 -6.76
CA LEU A 113 14.74 3.25 -5.55
C LEU A 113 15.77 3.55 -4.45
N ILE A 114 17.05 3.72 -4.82
CA ILE A 114 18.08 4.13 -3.87
C ILE A 114 17.77 5.52 -3.32
N ASP A 115 17.40 6.47 -4.16
CA ASP A 115 17.06 7.84 -3.75
C ASP A 115 15.86 7.87 -2.79
N ILE A 116 14.90 6.94 -2.95
CA ILE A 116 13.76 6.75 -2.02
C ILE A 116 14.24 6.30 -0.62
N VAL A 117 15.17 5.34 -0.53
CA VAL A 117 15.74 4.89 0.75
C VAL A 117 16.52 6.01 1.43
N LEU A 118 17.23 6.80 0.64
CA LEU A 118 18.06 7.89 1.11
C LEU A 118 17.24 9.11 1.53
N GLU A 119 16.04 9.31 0.97
CA GLU A 119 15.20 10.49 1.24
C GLU A 119 15.96 11.82 1.00
N GLY A 120 16.88 11.82 0.03
CA GLY A 120 17.77 12.95 -0.27
C GLY A 120 18.95 13.14 0.70
N GLN A 121 19.15 12.23 1.66
CA GLN A 121 20.31 12.19 2.55
C GLN A 121 21.51 11.49 1.89
N PRO A 122 22.74 11.71 2.38
CA PRO A 122 23.89 10.93 1.93
C PRO A 122 23.74 9.45 2.31
N SER A 123 24.34 8.55 1.52
CA SER A 123 24.31 7.09 1.75
C SER A 123 24.83 6.68 3.14
N THR A 124 25.75 7.45 3.71
CA THR A 124 26.25 7.24 5.07
C THR A 124 25.16 7.37 6.14
N ALA A 125 24.13 8.18 5.91
CA ALA A 125 23.02 8.35 6.84
C ALA A 125 22.20 7.06 6.99
N TRP A 126 22.03 6.28 5.91
CA TRP A 126 21.39 4.97 5.97
C TRP A 126 22.24 3.97 6.75
N SER A 127 23.50 3.81 6.37
CA SER A 127 24.42 2.87 7.04
C SER A 127 24.55 3.16 8.55
N THR A 128 24.55 4.44 8.94
CA THR A 128 24.63 4.86 10.34
C THR A 128 23.33 4.54 11.08
N ALA A 129 22.17 4.83 10.49
CA ALA A 129 20.88 4.54 11.11
C ALA A 129 20.69 3.03 11.31
N TRP A 130 21.11 2.22 10.33
CA TRP A 130 21.07 0.76 10.43
C TRP A 130 21.98 0.25 11.56
N ALA A 131 23.23 0.70 11.60
CA ALA A 131 24.19 0.29 12.63
C ALA A 131 23.76 0.72 14.04
N GLN A 132 23.12 1.89 14.18
CA GLN A 132 22.57 2.36 15.45
C GLN A 132 21.42 1.48 15.94
N TRP A 133 20.51 1.11 15.03
CA TRP A 133 19.41 0.18 15.35
C TRP A 133 19.93 -1.23 15.69
N GLU A 134 20.91 -1.74 14.95
CA GLU A 134 21.51 -3.06 15.21
C GLU A 134 22.23 -3.12 16.58
N GLY A 135 22.82 -1.99 17.00
CA GLY A 135 23.42 -1.86 18.33
C GLY A 135 22.42 -1.65 19.48
N ALA A 136 21.19 -1.20 19.18
CA ALA A 136 20.14 -0.92 20.16
C ALA A 136 18.74 -1.26 19.60
N PRO A 137 18.43 -2.56 19.40
CA PRO A 137 17.19 -2.98 18.75
C PRO A 137 15.93 -2.71 19.60
N ASP A 138 16.09 -2.49 20.90
CA ASP A 138 15.02 -2.15 21.84
C ASP A 138 14.65 -0.66 21.81
N ASP A 139 15.43 0.19 21.12
CA ASP A 139 15.12 1.61 20.97
C ASP A 139 14.07 1.81 19.86
N GLU A 140 12.83 2.08 20.29
CA GLU A 140 11.69 2.30 19.40
C GLU A 140 11.91 3.48 18.43
N ALA A 141 12.69 4.50 18.81
CA ALA A 141 12.92 5.66 17.95
C ALA A 141 13.85 5.31 16.78
N LEU A 142 14.94 4.57 17.06
CA LEU A 142 15.86 4.10 16.02
C LEU A 142 15.18 3.08 15.10
N ARG A 143 14.39 2.17 15.69
CA ARG A 143 13.58 1.21 14.95
C ARG A 143 12.61 1.91 14.00
N ALA A 144 11.87 2.91 14.47
CA ALA A 144 10.88 3.63 13.65
C ALA A 144 11.53 4.33 12.43
N VAL A 145 12.74 4.87 12.57
CA VAL A 145 13.47 5.49 11.46
C VAL A 145 13.81 4.46 10.38
N VAL A 146 14.42 3.34 10.76
CA VAL A 146 14.76 2.27 9.80
C VAL A 146 13.50 1.68 9.17
N GLU A 147 12.48 1.41 9.99
CA GLU A 147 11.22 0.83 9.55
C GLU A 147 10.49 1.73 8.54
N SER A 148 10.40 3.03 8.78
CA SER A 148 9.72 3.98 7.88
C SER A 148 10.37 4.03 6.48
N ARG A 149 11.70 4.01 6.41
CA ARG A 149 12.45 3.99 5.15
C ARG A 149 12.27 2.69 4.39
N LEU A 150 12.35 1.54 5.09
CA LEU A 150 12.09 0.25 4.47
C LEU A 150 10.64 0.12 3.99
N ARG A 151 9.67 0.59 4.78
CA ARG A 151 8.25 0.65 4.39
C ARG A 151 8.05 1.47 3.14
N ASN A 152 8.69 2.63 3.05
CA ASN A 152 8.64 3.47 1.85
C ASN A 152 9.22 2.72 0.65
N LEU A 153 10.40 2.11 0.77
CA LEU A 153 11.01 1.32 -0.30
C LEU A 153 10.09 0.20 -0.79
N LEU A 154 9.63 -0.67 0.12
CA LEU A 154 8.78 -1.82 -0.23
C LEU A 154 7.46 -1.38 -0.85
N LYS A 155 6.85 -0.29 -0.34
CA LYS A 155 5.66 0.30 -0.95
C LYS A 155 5.90 0.63 -2.42
N PHE A 156 7.02 1.28 -2.75
CA PHE A 156 7.33 1.64 -4.13
C PHE A 156 7.63 0.40 -4.99
N MET A 157 8.44 -0.54 -4.50
CA MET A 157 8.79 -1.74 -5.26
C MET A 157 7.57 -2.63 -5.55
N LEU A 158 6.73 -2.87 -4.55
CA LEU A 158 5.52 -3.66 -4.72
C LEU A 158 4.47 -2.91 -5.57
N ALA A 159 4.39 -1.58 -5.49
CA ALA A 159 3.53 -0.80 -6.38
C ALA A 159 4.02 -0.84 -7.84
N MET A 160 5.33 -0.92 -8.09
CA MET A 160 5.89 -1.17 -9.42
C MET A 160 5.49 -2.56 -9.94
N ALA A 161 5.59 -3.59 -9.09
CA ALA A 161 5.17 -4.95 -9.43
C ALA A 161 3.67 -5.02 -9.75
N GLU A 162 2.83 -4.40 -8.93
CA GLU A 162 1.37 -4.40 -9.05
C GLU A 162 0.91 -3.69 -10.33
N ASN A 163 1.58 -2.60 -10.70
CA ASN A 163 1.27 -1.86 -11.92
C ASN A 163 1.96 -2.40 -13.18
N GLN A 164 2.69 -3.53 -13.08
CA GLN A 164 3.49 -4.11 -14.17
C GLN A 164 4.49 -3.12 -14.79
N VAL A 165 4.97 -2.17 -14.00
CA VAL A 165 5.98 -1.16 -14.41
C VAL A 165 7.33 -1.62 -13.86
N CYS A 166 7.77 -2.79 -14.32
CA CYS A 166 9.12 -3.30 -14.12
C CYS A 166 9.94 -3.01 -15.38
#